data_AF-A0A1S8KME1-F1
#
_entry.id   AF-A0A1S8KME1-F1
#
_cell.length_a   1.000
_cell.length_b   1.000
_cell.length_c   1.000
_cell.angle_alpha   90.00
_cell.angle_beta   90.00
_cell.angle_gamma   90.00
#
_symmetry.space_group_name_H-M   'P 1'
#
loop_
_entity.id
_entity.type
_entity.pdbx_description
1 polymer ?
#
loop_
_entity_poly.entity_id
_entity_poly.type
_entity_poly.pdbx_seq_one_letter_code
_entity_poly.pdbx_strand_id
1 'polypeptide(L)'
;MYQAIFTVVERGTAQEVMTVAEERGATGGTIIHGRGASSKDITTVFNMEIEPEKDILLIITATAQAPSIMNGIADHLNIEQENSGVMFTLDISELRGIYE
;
A
#
# COMPACT_ATOMS: atom_id res chain seq x y z
N MET A 1 17.06 -3.95 -11.46
CA MET A 1 16.81 -3.73 -10.01
C MET A 1 15.32 -3.68 -9.81
N TYR A 2 14.84 -4.19 -8.67
CA TYR A 2 13.42 -4.25 -8.32
C TYR A 2 13.18 -3.53 -7.01
N GLN A 3 11.96 -3.01 -6.85
CA GLN A 3 11.48 -2.40 -5.63
C GLN A 3 10.16 -3.04 -5.21
N ALA A 4 9.97 -3.16 -3.90
CA ALA A 4 8.69 -3.46 -3.29
C ALA A 4 8.04 -2.14 -2.88
N ILE A 5 6.88 -1.84 -3.44
CA ILE A 5 6.03 -0.72 -3.04
C ILE A 5 5.03 -1.26 -2.04
N PHE A 6 4.97 -0.62 -0.87
CA PHE A 6 3.99 -0.89 0.17
C PHE A 6 3.04 0.31 0.26
N THR A 7 1.75 0.04 0.18
CA THR A 7 0.69 1.03 0.38
C THR A 7 -0.27 0.54 1.44
N VAL A 8 -0.29 1.20 2.59
CA VAL A 8 -1.16 0.90 3.74
C VAL A 8 -2.36 1.82 3.69
N VAL A 9 -3.57 1.25 3.61
CA VAL A 9 -4.84 1.96 3.50
C VAL A 9 -5.89 1.38 4.44
N GLU A 10 -7.03 2.05 4.55
CA GLU A 10 -8.20 1.49 5.22
C GLU A 10 -8.66 0.18 4.55
N ARG A 11 -9.23 -0.71 5.37
CA ARG A 11 -9.75 -1.97 4.88
C ARG A 11 -10.80 -1.75 3.79
N GLY A 12 -10.66 -2.46 2.68
CA GLY A 12 -11.55 -2.40 1.52
C GLY A 12 -11.07 -1.44 0.42
N THR A 13 -10.10 -0.57 0.69
CA THR A 13 -9.57 0.39 -0.30
C THR A 13 -8.45 -0.18 -1.16
N ALA A 14 -7.75 -1.22 -0.71
CA ALA A 14 -6.57 -1.74 -1.42
C ALA A 14 -6.86 -2.25 -2.84
N GLN A 15 -8.07 -2.76 -3.11
CA GLN A 15 -8.45 -3.22 -4.45
C GLN A 15 -8.55 -2.05 -5.44
N GLU A 16 -9.08 -0.91 -5.01
CA GLU A 16 -9.17 0.30 -5.83
C GLU A 16 -7.77 0.85 -6.13
N VAL A 17 -6.88 0.87 -5.12
CA VAL A 17 -5.48 1.26 -5.29
C VAL A 17 -4.76 0.35 -6.27
N MET A 18 -5.03 -0.97 -6.24
CA MET A 18 -4.46 -1.91 -7.19
C MET A 18 -4.87 -1.59 -8.62
N THR A 19 -6.15 -1.26 -8.88
CA THR A 19 -6.61 -0.87 -10.21
C THR A 19 -5.87 0.35 -10.75
N VAL A 20 -5.67 1.37 -9.92
CA VAL A 20 -4.88 2.55 -10.31
C VAL A 20 -3.43 2.19 -10.60
N ALA A 21 -2.85 1.28 -9.81
CA ALA A 21 -1.49 0.80 -10.04
C ALA A 21 -1.36 0.06 -11.37
N GLU A 22 -2.35 -0.77 -11.74
CA GLU A 22 -2.38 -1.49 -13.02
C GLU A 22 -2.40 -0.53 -14.21
N GLU A 23 -3.19 0.55 -14.15
CA GLU A 23 -3.22 1.61 -15.16
C GLU A 23 -1.87 2.30 -15.36
N ARG A 24 -1.01 2.25 -14.33
CA ARG A 24 0.35 2.82 -14.34
C ARG A 24 1.45 1.81 -14.65
N GLY A 25 1.08 0.58 -14.98
CA GLY A 25 1.99 -0.48 -15.42
C GLY A 25 2.34 -1.53 -14.37
N ALA A 26 1.68 -1.54 -13.20
CA ALA A 26 1.80 -2.67 -12.29
C ALA A 26 1.17 -3.93 -12.92
N THR A 27 1.83 -5.07 -12.81
CA THR A 27 1.33 -6.35 -13.34
C THR A 27 0.43 -7.08 -12.36
N GLY A 28 0.43 -6.65 -11.10
CA GLY A 28 -0.31 -7.27 -10.01
C GLY A 28 0.23 -6.83 -8.66
N GLY A 29 -0.40 -7.32 -7.61
CA GLY A 29 -0.02 -7.04 -6.23
C GLY A 29 -0.62 -8.06 -5.28
N THR A 30 -0.11 -8.08 -4.06
CA THR A 30 -0.64 -8.90 -2.96
C THR A 30 -1.29 -7.99 -1.95
N ILE A 31 -2.53 -8.28 -1.58
CA ILE A 31 -3.22 -7.58 -0.49
C ILE A 31 -3.03 -8.39 0.79
N ILE A 32 -2.48 -7.75 1.81
CA ILE A 32 -2.24 -8.32 3.13
C ILE A 32 -3.19 -7.63 4.11
N HIS A 33 -4.06 -8.40 4.74
CA HIS A 33 -4.95 -7.90 5.78
C HIS A 33 -4.17 -7.70 7.09
N GLY A 34 -4.35 -6.54 7.70
CA GLY A 34 -3.67 -6.16 8.92
C GLY A 34 -4.55 -5.36 9.88
N ARG A 35 -3.92 -4.95 10.97
CA ARG A 35 -4.47 -4.02 11.95
C ARG A 35 -3.41 -2.99 12.24
N GLY A 36 -3.81 -1.75 12.49
CA GLY A 36 -2.86 -0.70 12.82
C GLY A 36 -3.54 0.63 12.98
N ALA A 37 -3.24 1.31 14.08
CA ALA A 37 -3.68 2.67 14.37
C ALA A 37 -2.46 3.59 14.39
N SER A 38 -2.58 4.80 13.82
CA SER A 38 -1.76 5.89 14.32
C SER A 38 -2.20 6.17 15.77
N SER A 39 -1.34 6.75 16.61
CA SER A 39 -1.66 7.05 18.02
C SER A 39 -2.99 7.81 18.25
N LYS A 40 -3.52 8.48 17.21
CA LYS A 40 -4.82 9.17 17.20
C LYS A 40 -6.03 8.27 16.95
N ASP A 41 -5.83 7.06 16.41
CA ASP A 41 -6.92 6.19 15.93
C ASP A 41 -7.27 5.06 16.92
N ILE A 42 -6.47 4.87 17.98
CA ILE A 42 -6.79 3.92 19.06
C ILE A 42 -7.97 4.49 19.83
N THR A 43 -9.17 3.98 19.51
CA THR A 43 -10.39 4.39 20.17
C THR A 43 -10.75 3.36 21.24
N THR A 44 -11.03 3.83 22.46
CA THR A 44 -11.55 2.97 23.52
C THR A 44 -13.08 3.04 23.50
N VAL A 45 -13.74 1.91 23.26
CA VAL A 45 -15.20 1.79 23.33
C VAL A 45 -15.51 0.69 24.35
N PHE A 46 -16.39 0.97 25.32
CA PHE A 46 -16.72 0.03 26.41
C PHE A 46 -15.49 -0.52 27.16
N ASN A 47 -14.48 0.33 27.43
CA ASN A 47 -13.21 -0.09 28.06
C ASN A 47 -12.39 -1.13 27.27
N MET A 48 -12.67 -1.29 25.97
CA MET A 48 -11.89 -2.13 25.06
C MET A 48 -11.17 -1.26 24.05
N GLU A 49 -9.88 -1.51 23.84
CA GLU A 49 -9.09 -0.90 22.77
C GLU A 49 -9.51 -1.54 21.44
N ILE A 50 -9.95 -0.70 20.49
CA ILE A 50 -10.28 -1.14 19.14
C ILE A 50 -9.14 -0.71 18.21
N GLU A 51 -8.43 -1.70 17.69
CA GLU A 51 -7.46 -1.49 16.62
C GLU A 51 -8.19 -1.54 15.28
N PRO A 52 -8.12 -0.47 14.46
CA PRO A 52 -8.75 -0.43 13.16
C PRO A 52 -8.07 -1.43 12.21
N GLU A 53 -8.88 -1.99 11.33
CA GLU A 53 -8.42 -2.92 10.31
C GLU A 53 -7.85 -2.15 9.12
N LYS A 54 -6.75 -2.65 8.56
CA LYS A 54 -6.03 -2.05 7.44
C LYS A 54 -5.81 -3.09 6.36
N ASP A 55 -5.67 -2.62 5.13
CA ASP A 55 -5.14 -3.43 4.03
C ASP A 55 -3.79 -2.86 3.59
N ILE A 56 -2.83 -3.75 3.36
CA ILE A 56 -1.50 -3.42 2.87
C ILE A 56 -1.36 -4.00 1.48
N LEU A 57 -1.26 -3.13 0.47
CA LEU A 57 -0.96 -3.53 -0.89
C LEU A 57 0.56 -3.59 -1.09
N LEU A 58 1.04 -4.77 -1.48
CA LEU A 58 2.42 -5.02 -1.85
C LEU A 58 2.53 -5.22 -3.36
N ILE A 59 3.29 -4.35 -4.02
CA ILE A 59 3.60 -4.45 -5.45
C ILE A 59 5.11 -4.64 -5.60
N ILE A 60 5.52 -5.65 -6.38
CA ILE A 60 6.92 -5.82 -6.80
C ILE A 60 7.03 -5.36 -8.23
N THR A 61 7.93 -4.41 -8.50
CA THR A 61 8.10 -3.85 -9.85
C THR A 61 9.56 -3.51 -10.13
N ALA A 62 9.91 -3.36 -11.40
CA ALA A 62 11.21 -2.85 -11.79
C ALA A 62 11.41 -1.43 -11.24
N THR A 63 12.60 -1.11 -10.72
CA THR A 63 12.91 0.21 -10.13
C THR A 63 12.59 1.37 -11.09
N ALA A 64 12.73 1.16 -12.40
CA ALA A 64 12.40 2.18 -13.41
C ALA A 64 10.89 2.48 -13.52
N GLN A 65 10.02 1.53 -13.16
CA GLN A 65 8.57 1.67 -13.20
C GLN A 65 7.99 2.18 -11.87
N ALA A 66 8.69 1.94 -10.76
CA ALA A 66 8.21 2.31 -9.43
C ALA A 66 7.74 3.77 -9.30
N PRO A 67 8.45 4.80 -9.84
CA PRO A 67 7.98 6.18 -9.75
C PRO A 67 6.63 6.43 -10.43
N SER A 68 6.38 5.79 -11.58
CA SER A 68 5.10 5.93 -12.31
C SER A 68 3.93 5.39 -11.48
N ILE A 69 4.13 4.20 -10.91
CA ILE A 69 3.13 3.52 -10.07
C ILE A 69 2.90 4.32 -8.78
N MET A 70 3.97 4.73 -8.09
CA MET A 70 3.87 5.52 -6.87
C MET A 70 3.14 6.83 -7.10
N ASN A 71 3.48 7.59 -8.15
CA ASN A 71 2.82 8.87 -8.42
C ASN A 71 1.32 8.67 -8.69
N GLY A 72 0.94 7.66 -9.48
CA GLY A 72 -0.48 7.39 -9.74
C GLY A 72 -1.25 7.03 -8.48
N ILE A 73 -0.68 6.20 -7.60
CA ILE A 73 -1.29 5.86 -6.32
C ILE A 73 -1.36 7.09 -5.40
N ALA A 74 -0.28 7.87 -5.30
CA ALA A 74 -0.20 9.06 -4.47
C ALA A 74 -1.24 10.11 -4.86
N ASP A 75 -1.39 10.36 -6.17
CA ASP A 75 -2.36 11.30 -6.71
C ASP A 75 -3.80 10.83 -6.45
N HIS A 76 -4.08 9.54 -6.63
CA HIS A 76 -5.42 8.97 -6.41
C HIS A 76 -5.85 9.02 -4.95
N LEU A 77 -4.94 8.65 -4.05
CA LEU A 77 -5.21 8.64 -2.61
C LEU A 77 -5.11 10.01 -1.96
N ASN A 78 -4.55 11.02 -2.64
CA ASN A 78 -4.09 12.26 -2.01
C ASN A 78 -3.25 11.95 -0.76
N ILE A 79 -2.22 11.13 -0.91
CA ILE A 79 -1.46 10.49 0.19
C ILE A 79 -0.86 11.49 1.20
N GLU A 80 -0.62 12.73 0.78
CA GLU A 80 -0.07 13.81 1.62
C GLU A 80 -1.12 14.44 2.56
N GLN A 81 -2.40 14.06 2.45
CA GLN A 81 -3.45 14.49 3.37
C GLN A 81 -3.56 13.58 4.59
N GLU A 82 -4.09 14.12 5.69
CA GLU A 82 -4.34 13.32 6.89
C GLU A 82 -5.31 12.17 6.58
N ASN A 83 -5.04 10.98 7.14
CA ASN A 83 -5.85 9.77 7.00
C ASN A 83 -5.94 9.16 5.59
N SER A 84 -5.05 9.53 4.67
CA SER A 84 -4.98 8.94 3.32
C SER A 84 -4.20 7.62 3.24
N GLY A 85 -3.53 7.23 4.33
CA GLY A 85 -2.70 6.03 4.42
C GLY A 85 -1.20 6.33 4.45
N VAL A 86 -0.37 5.31 4.25
CA VAL A 86 1.09 5.41 4.21
C VAL A 86 1.62 4.66 3.01
N MET A 87 2.51 5.28 2.24
CA MET A 87 3.18 4.63 1.10
C MET A 87 4.69 4.75 1.23
N PHE A 88 5.40 3.64 1.01
CA PHE A 88 6.86 3.60 1.04
C PHE A 88 7.39 2.49 0.13
N THR A 89 8.70 2.53 -0.13
CA THR A 89 9.38 1.52 -0.94
C THR A 89 10.55 0.91 -0.21
N LEU A 90 10.85 -0.34 -0.56
CA LEU A 90 12.04 -1.06 -0.13
C LEU A 90 12.77 -1.60 -1.37
N ASP A 91 14.10 -1.46 -1.38
CA ASP A 91 14.93 -2.08 -2.41
C ASP A 91 15.00 -3.60 -2.21
N ILE A 92 14.82 -4.35 -3.30
CA ILE A 92 14.88 -5.81 -3.26
C ILE A 92 16.29 -6.26 -3.62
N SER A 93 16.99 -6.87 -2.66
CA SER A 93 18.34 -7.42 -2.86
C SER A 93 18.34 -8.69 -3.71
N GLU A 94 17.31 -9.53 -3.57
CA GLU A 94 17.16 -10.77 -4.31
C GLU A 94 15.70 -11.07 -4.63
N LEU A 95 15.42 -11.44 -5.88
CA LEU A 95 14.09 -11.80 -6.36
C LEU A 95 14.16 -13.13 -7.11
N ARG A 96 13.24 -14.05 -6.81
CA ARG A 96 13.11 -15.37 -7.42
C ARG A 96 11.63 -15.69 -7.66
N GLY A 97 11.31 -16.38 -8.75
CA GLY A 97 9.95 -16.87 -9.02
C GLY A 97 9.01 -15.88 -9.71
N ILE A 98 9.49 -14.70 -10.10
CA ILE A 98 8.76 -13.80 -11.02
C ILE A 98 9.22 -14.12 -12.45
N TYR A 99 8.25 -14.27 -13.35
CA TYR A 99 8.45 -14.50 -14.78
C TYR A 99 7.89 -13.28 -15.53
N GLU A 100 8.66 -12.70 -16.45
CA GLU A 100 8.22 -11.61 -17.36
C GLU A 100 7.38 -12.15 -18.51
#